data_AF-A0A2H5VHM8-F1
#
_entry.id   AF-A0A2H5VHM8-F1
#
_cell.length_a   1.000
_cell.length_b   1.000
_cell.length_c   1.000
_cell.angle_alpha   90.00
_cell.angle_beta   90.00
_cell.angle_gamma   90.00
#
_symmetry.space_group_name_H-M   'P 1'
#
loop_
_entity.id
_entity.type
_entity.pdbx_description
1 polymer ?
#
loop_
_entity_poly.entity_id
_entity_poly.type
_entity_poly.pdbx_seq_one_letter_code
_entity_poly.pdbx_strand_id
1 'polypeptide(L)'
;MSTKALRKTKSKAHERQRETGANLVRDPSPQFATDPQGRPTKVTLDTAAYIMLLVQANITDPALWPPGMQEGASALARIRQIEAECISQHGEFDWERLPKAIQDEYDDLCVLLDKLQDTGERIPFELYITKRKTPQP
;
A
#
# COMPACT_ATOMS: atom_id res chain seq x y z
N MET A 1 -70.62 27.66 -14.46
CA MET A 1 -70.07 26.35 -14.04
C MET A 1 -68.64 26.25 -14.57
N SER A 2 -67.63 26.27 -13.70
CA SER A 2 -66.74 25.12 -13.41
C SER A 2 -66.06 24.56 -14.66
N THR A 3 -64.73 24.58 -14.89
CA THR A 3 -63.60 24.50 -13.95
C THR A 3 -62.26 24.88 -14.63
N LYS A 4 -61.31 25.30 -13.78
CA LYS A 4 -59.85 25.06 -13.81
C LYS A 4 -58.95 25.75 -14.85
N ALA A 5 -58.29 26.80 -14.35
CA ALA A 5 -56.88 27.10 -14.56
C ALA A 5 -55.97 25.85 -14.39
N LEU A 6 -54.87 25.74 -15.16
CA LEU A 6 -53.52 25.62 -14.59
C LEU A 6 -52.35 25.59 -15.61
N ARG A 7 -51.41 26.52 -15.40
CA ARG A 7 -49.93 26.39 -15.42
C ARG A 7 -49.15 26.17 -16.73
N LYS A 8 -48.49 27.27 -17.12
CA LYS A 8 -47.03 27.41 -17.37
C LYS A 8 -46.17 26.41 -16.56
N THR A 9 -45.19 25.78 -17.21
CA THR A 9 -43.84 25.45 -16.70
C THR A 9 -42.94 25.08 -17.89
N LYS A 10 -42.06 25.97 -18.38
CA LYS A 10 -40.66 26.16 -17.99
C LYS A 10 -39.79 24.89 -18.07
N SER A 11 -38.87 24.94 -19.03
CA SER A 11 -37.50 24.39 -19.05
C SER A 11 -37.02 23.76 -17.74
N LYS A 12 -36.57 22.50 -17.82
CA LYS A 12 -35.33 22.04 -17.18
C LYS A 12 -35.01 20.61 -17.63
N ALA A 13 -34.00 20.50 -18.48
CA ALA A 13 -33.17 19.32 -18.55
C ALA A 13 -32.41 19.23 -17.22
N HIS A 14 -32.76 18.26 -16.38
CA HIS A 14 -31.98 17.82 -15.23
C HIS A 14 -32.64 16.55 -14.70
N GLU A 15 -31.95 15.41 -14.80
CA GLU A 15 -31.89 14.39 -13.73
C GLU A 15 -30.85 13.31 -14.14
N ARG A 16 -29.61 13.72 -14.44
CA ARG A 16 -28.46 12.83 -14.24
C ARG A 16 -28.06 13.00 -12.79
N GLN A 17 -28.67 12.21 -11.90
CA GLN A 17 -28.10 11.93 -10.59
C GLN A 17 -26.75 11.24 -10.86
N ARG A 18 -25.58 11.83 -10.57
CA ARG A 18 -25.05 12.14 -9.24
C ARG A 18 -25.20 10.97 -8.28
N GLU A 19 -24.52 9.88 -8.58
CA GLU A 19 -23.78 9.18 -7.54
C GLU A 19 -22.40 9.81 -7.48
N THR A 20 -22.29 10.69 -6.50
CA THR A 20 -21.09 11.45 -6.16
C THR A 20 -20.41 10.67 -5.05
N GLY A 21 -19.11 10.47 -5.20
CA GLY A 21 -18.17 10.46 -4.08
C GLY A 21 -18.24 9.25 -3.16
N ALA A 22 -17.34 8.29 -3.41
CA ALA A 22 -16.38 7.79 -2.41
C ALA A 22 -15.82 6.46 -2.90
N ASN A 23 -14.75 6.50 -3.68
CA ASN A 23 -13.73 5.45 -3.57
C ASN A 23 -12.38 6.09 -3.85
N LEU A 24 -12.06 7.03 -2.97
CA LEU A 24 -10.70 7.48 -2.75
C LEU A 24 -10.00 6.34 -2.01
N VAL A 25 -9.33 5.45 -2.73
CA VAL A 25 -8.32 4.59 -2.11
C VAL A 25 -7.15 5.52 -1.76
N ARG A 26 -7.24 6.11 -0.56
CA ARG A 26 -6.06 6.50 0.23
C ARG A 26 -5.25 5.23 0.44
N ASP A 27 -3.92 5.34 0.50
CA ASP A 27 -3.07 4.33 1.15
C ASP A 27 -3.82 3.87 2.41
N PRO A 28 -4.15 2.56 2.55
CA PRO A 28 -5.14 2.16 3.53
C PRO A 28 -4.61 2.52 4.91
N SER A 29 -5.14 3.63 5.42
CA SER A 29 -4.76 4.13 6.72
C SER A 29 -5.13 3.04 7.72
N PRO A 30 -4.23 2.67 8.65
CA PRO A 30 -4.49 1.61 9.60
C PRO A 30 -5.84 1.83 10.28
N GLN A 31 -6.71 0.83 10.21
CA GLN A 31 -8.03 0.93 10.82
C GLN A 31 -7.99 0.36 12.22
N PHE A 32 -8.07 1.24 13.22
CA PHE A 32 -8.07 0.82 14.62
C PHE A 32 -9.50 0.52 15.08
N ALA A 33 -9.73 -0.68 15.62
CA ALA A 33 -10.88 -0.95 16.46
C ALA A 33 -10.55 -0.54 17.89
N THR A 34 -11.50 0.06 18.59
CA THR A 34 -11.35 0.53 19.98
C THR A 34 -12.25 -0.24 20.94
N ASP A 35 -11.82 -0.37 22.20
CA ASP A 35 -12.66 -0.85 23.29
C ASP A 35 -13.74 0.19 23.68
N PRO A 36 -14.71 -0.15 24.55
CA PRO A 36 -15.69 0.82 25.05
C PRO A 36 -15.09 2.04 25.76
N GLN A 37 -13.82 2.00 26.14
CA GLN A 37 -13.06 3.08 26.77
C GLN A 37 -12.27 3.91 25.73
N GLY A 38 -12.40 3.63 24.44
CA GLY A 38 -11.72 4.33 23.34
C GLY A 38 -10.27 3.92 23.11
N ARG A 39 -9.77 2.85 23.75
CA ARG A 39 -8.40 2.36 23.56
C ARG A 39 -8.31 1.43 22.36
N PRO A 40 -7.30 1.56 21.49
CA PRO A 40 -7.14 0.67 20.34
C PRO A 40 -6.86 -0.76 20.80
N THR A 41 -7.62 -1.72 20.28
CA THR A 41 -7.52 -3.15 20.59
C THR A 41 -7.17 -4.01 19.39
N LYS A 42 -7.42 -3.52 18.17
CA LYS A 42 -7.11 -4.21 16.93
C LYS A 42 -6.74 -3.20 15.87
N VAL A 43 -5.83 -3.56 14.98
CA VAL A 43 -5.56 -2.82 13.75
C VAL A 43 -5.84 -3.74 12.56
N THR A 44 -6.52 -3.21 11.54
CA THR A 44 -6.67 -3.87 10.24
C THR A 44 -5.74 -3.16 9.27
N LEU A 45 -4.91 -3.96 8.61
CA LEU A 45 -3.95 -3.56 7.58
C LEU A 45 -4.24 -4.35 6.31
N ASP A 46 -3.89 -3.78 5.16
CA ASP A 46 -3.74 -4.61 3.98
C ASP A 46 -2.47 -5.46 4.07
N THR A 47 -2.37 -6.47 3.21
CA THR A 47 -1.24 -7.40 3.21
C THR A 47 0.09 -6.70 2.92
N ALA A 48 0.09 -5.73 2.00
CA ALA A 48 1.31 -5.01 1.61
C ALA A 48 1.87 -4.16 2.76
N ALA A 49 1.03 -3.39 3.45
CA ALA A 49 1.41 -2.61 4.62
C ALA A 49 1.87 -3.51 5.78
N TYR A 50 1.23 -4.67 5.97
CA TYR A 50 1.67 -5.63 6.98
C TYR A 50 3.08 -6.16 6.67
N ILE A 51 3.36 -6.56 5.42
CA ILE A 51 4.69 -7.03 5.00
C ILE A 51 5.73 -5.92 5.12
N MET A 52 5.40 -4.70 4.69
CA MET A 52 6.27 -3.53 4.85
C MET A 52 6.66 -3.33 6.33
N LEU A 53 5.71 -3.47 7.27
CA LEU A 53 5.99 -3.38 8.69
C LEU A 53 6.90 -4.52 9.19
N LEU A 54 6.68 -5.76 8.73
CA LEU A 54 7.56 -6.89 9.07
C LEU A 54 8.99 -6.63 8.60
N VAL A 55 9.16 -6.12 7.38
CA VAL A 55 10.48 -5.77 6.82
C VAL A 55 11.14 -4.63 7.61
N GLN A 56 10.40 -3.55 7.90
CA GLN A 56 10.90 -2.41 8.67
C GLN A 56 11.29 -2.79 10.11
N ALA A 57 10.53 -3.70 10.74
CA ALA A 57 10.80 -4.21 12.07
C ALA A 57 11.82 -5.37 12.08
N ASN A 58 12.39 -5.72 10.92
CA ASN A 58 13.35 -6.80 10.73
C ASN A 58 12.85 -8.17 11.26
N ILE A 59 11.58 -8.48 11.05
CA ILE A 59 10.97 -9.71 11.53
C ILE A 59 11.22 -10.85 10.54
N THR A 60 12.11 -11.76 10.90
CA THR A 60 12.49 -12.92 10.06
C THR A 60 11.82 -14.23 10.49
N ASP A 61 10.88 -14.19 11.43
CA ASP A 61 10.12 -15.38 11.87
C ASP A 61 8.99 -15.69 10.86
N PRO A 62 9.06 -16.81 10.10
CA PRO A 62 8.05 -17.13 9.09
C PRO A 62 6.64 -17.34 9.66
N ALA A 63 6.49 -17.63 10.96
CA ALA A 63 5.17 -17.77 11.58
C ALA A 63 4.40 -16.45 11.68
N LEU A 64 5.11 -15.32 11.62
CA LEU A 64 4.53 -13.97 11.66
C LEU A 64 4.21 -13.43 10.27
N TRP A 65 4.69 -14.06 9.21
CA TRP A 65 4.43 -13.66 7.82
C TRP A 65 3.07 -14.17 7.35
N PRO A 66 2.41 -13.46 6.40
CA PRO A 66 1.14 -13.91 5.85
C PRO A 66 1.23 -15.34 5.26
N PRO A 67 0.14 -16.12 5.34
CA PRO A 67 0.08 -17.43 4.70
C PRO A 67 0.40 -17.35 3.19
N GLY A 68 1.35 -18.17 2.73
CA GLY A 68 1.80 -18.20 1.34
C GLY A 68 2.92 -17.21 1.02
N MET A 69 3.42 -16.46 2.02
CA MET A 69 4.45 -15.44 1.85
C MET A 69 5.64 -15.64 2.80
N GLN A 70 5.78 -16.84 3.37
CA GLN A 70 6.85 -17.18 4.31
C GLN A 70 8.25 -17.11 3.69
N GLU A 71 8.36 -17.23 2.37
CA GLU A 71 9.61 -17.03 1.65
C GLU A 71 10.20 -15.63 1.84
N GLY A 72 9.35 -14.62 2.09
CA GLY A 72 9.80 -13.27 2.41
C GLY A 72 10.57 -13.19 3.73
N ALA A 73 10.22 -14.02 4.73
CA ALA A 73 10.95 -14.11 5.99
C ALA A 73 12.38 -14.59 5.77
N SER A 74 12.53 -15.67 4.97
CA SER A 74 13.81 -16.23 4.60
C SER A 74 14.63 -15.25 3.75
N ALA A 75 13.98 -14.55 2.82
CA ALA A 75 14.64 -13.56 1.98
C ALA A 75 15.20 -12.40 2.80
N LEU A 76 14.40 -11.85 3.72
CA LEU A 76 14.83 -10.82 4.65
C LEU A 76 15.99 -11.31 5.53
N ALA A 77 15.90 -12.52 6.08
CA ALA A 77 16.98 -13.10 6.87
C ALA A 77 18.30 -13.16 6.09
N ARG A 78 18.23 -13.58 4.82
CA ARG A 78 19.41 -13.67 3.96
C ARG A 78 20.00 -12.31 3.61
N ILE A 79 19.17 -11.31 3.32
CA ILE A 79 19.61 -9.92 3.12
C ILE A 79 20.39 -9.42 4.33
N ARG A 80 19.84 -9.59 5.54
CA ARG A 80 20.51 -9.14 6.78
C ARG A 80 21.80 -9.88 7.05
N GLN A 81 21.86 -11.16 6.69
CA GLN A 81 23.11 -11.91 6.77
C GLN A 81 24.17 -11.33 5.83
N ILE A 82 23.83 -11.06 4.56
CA ILE A 82 24.74 -10.46 3.57
C ILE A 82 25.23 -9.08 4.07
N GLU A 83 24.33 -8.25 4.57
CA GLU A 83 24.68 -6.94 5.13
C GLU A 83 25.62 -7.07 6.32
N ALA A 84 25.34 -7.97 7.27
CA ALA A 84 26.17 -8.19 8.44
C ALA A 84 27.58 -8.70 8.07
N GLU A 85 27.67 -9.62 7.11
CA GLU A 85 28.94 -10.12 6.58
C GLU A 85 29.75 -8.99 5.91
N CYS A 86 29.12 -8.16 5.09
CA CYS A 86 29.73 -6.99 4.48
C CYS A 86 30.26 -5.99 5.52
N ILE A 87 29.40 -5.62 6.49
CA ILE A 87 29.77 -4.71 7.59
C ILE A 87 30.95 -5.27 8.39
N SER A 88 30.97 -6.58 8.65
CA SER A 88 32.07 -7.20 9.40
C SER A 88 33.42 -7.11 8.69
N GLN A 89 33.42 -7.09 7.35
CA GLN A 89 34.63 -7.02 6.53
C GLN A 89 35.06 -5.60 6.20
N HIS A 90 34.11 -4.66 6.13
CA HIS A 90 34.31 -3.34 5.54
C HIS A 90 33.98 -2.17 6.48
N GLY A 91 33.42 -2.44 7.65
CA GLY A 91 33.02 -1.45 8.67
C GLY A 91 31.65 -0.82 8.44
N GLU A 92 31.14 -0.89 7.21
CA GLU A 92 29.83 -0.41 6.79
C GLU A 92 29.28 -1.31 5.68
N PHE A 93 27.97 -1.27 5.46
CA PHE A 93 27.37 -1.93 4.31
C PHE A 93 27.59 -1.08 3.06
N ASP A 94 28.25 -1.66 2.07
CA ASP A 94 28.47 -1.07 0.76
C ASP A 94 28.23 -2.16 -0.30
N TRP A 95 27.10 -2.05 -1.02
CA TRP A 95 26.68 -3.04 -2.02
C TRP A 95 27.76 -3.23 -3.11
N GLU A 96 28.50 -2.18 -3.46
CA GLU A 96 29.56 -2.23 -4.47
C GLU A 96 30.77 -3.07 -4.02
N ARG A 97 30.91 -3.31 -2.70
CA ARG A 97 31.98 -4.17 -2.14
C ARG A 97 31.62 -5.64 -2.11
N LEU A 98 30.35 -5.99 -2.34
CA LEU A 98 29.93 -7.39 -2.40
C LEU A 98 30.51 -8.08 -3.65
N PRO A 99 30.87 -9.37 -3.56
CA PRO A 99 31.19 -10.16 -4.75
C PRO A 99 30.01 -10.14 -5.73
N LYS A 100 30.28 -10.18 -7.05
CA LYS A 100 29.23 -10.05 -8.08
C LYS A 100 28.08 -11.05 -7.93
N ALA A 101 28.37 -12.30 -7.58
CA ALA A 101 27.33 -13.30 -7.34
C ALA A 101 26.42 -12.97 -6.14
N ILE A 102 26.97 -12.31 -5.12
CA ILE A 102 26.23 -11.89 -3.91
C ILE A 102 25.45 -10.61 -4.18
N GLN A 103 25.95 -9.72 -5.04
CA GLN A 103 25.17 -8.59 -5.54
C GLN A 103 23.90 -9.06 -6.26
N ASP A 104 24.05 -10.00 -7.20
CA ASP A 104 22.93 -10.54 -7.96
C ASP A 104 21.92 -11.25 -7.02
N GLU A 105 22.41 -12.04 -6.05
CA GLU A 105 21.57 -12.65 -5.01
C GLU A 105 20.83 -11.58 -4.19
N TYR A 106 21.53 -10.55 -3.72
CA TYR A 106 20.95 -9.48 -2.92
C TYR A 106 19.84 -8.75 -3.68
N ASP A 107 20.08 -8.41 -4.95
CA ASP A 107 19.11 -7.73 -5.81
C ASP A 107 17.87 -8.60 -6.05
N ASP A 108 18.05 -9.90 -6.32
CA ASP A 108 16.94 -10.84 -6.50
C ASP A 108 16.08 -10.96 -5.23
N LEU A 109 16.71 -10.97 -4.05
CA LEU A 109 16.03 -10.98 -2.76
C LEU A 109 15.25 -9.68 -2.51
N CYS A 110 15.84 -8.52 -2.85
CA CYS A 110 15.13 -7.23 -2.78
C CYS A 110 13.92 -7.21 -3.72
N VAL A 111 14.08 -7.67 -4.96
CA VAL A 111 13.00 -7.78 -5.94
C VAL A 111 11.89 -8.72 -5.44
N LEU A 112 12.23 -9.82 -4.77
CA LEU A 112 11.25 -10.71 -4.15
C LEU A 112 10.44 -9.97 -3.07
N LEU A 113 11.09 -9.25 -2.17
CA LEU A 113 10.41 -8.48 -1.13
C LEU A 113 9.51 -7.38 -1.71
N ASP A 114 9.93 -6.72 -2.79
CA ASP A 114 9.12 -5.71 -3.47
C ASP A 114 7.88 -6.34 -4.12
N LYS A 115 8.02 -7.51 -4.76
CA LYS A 115 6.89 -8.23 -5.36
C LYS A 115 5.84 -8.66 -4.34
N LEU A 116 6.27 -9.04 -3.14
CA LEU A 116 5.35 -9.40 -2.05
C LEU A 116 4.52 -8.20 -1.56
N GLN A 117 5.00 -6.98 -1.78
CA GLN A 117 4.32 -5.73 -1.43
C GLN A 117 3.54 -5.13 -2.62
N ASP A 118 3.75 -5.60 -3.84
CA ASP A 118 3.05 -5.09 -5.03
C ASP A 118 1.58 -5.51 -4.99
N THR A 119 0.69 -4.53 -4.76
CA THR A 119 -0.76 -4.73 -4.78
C THR A 119 -1.30 -4.99 -6.20
N GLY A 120 -0.45 -4.88 -7.23
CA GLY A 120 -0.83 -4.97 -8.64
C GLY A 120 -1.66 -3.78 -9.12
N GLU A 121 -1.93 -2.81 -8.25
CA GLU A 121 -2.66 -1.60 -8.62
C GLU A 121 -1.79 -0.78 -9.58
N ARG A 122 -2.36 -0.49 -10.75
CA ARG A 122 -1.75 0.38 -11.76
C ARG A 122 -2.74 1.50 -12.05
N ILE A 123 -2.33 2.74 -11.81
CA ILE A 123 -3.17 3.90 -12.10
C ILE A 123 -2.83 4.38 -13.52
N PRO A 124 -3.80 4.45 -14.45
CA PRO A 124 -3.62 5.09 -15.74
C PRO A 124 -2.99 6.48 -15.61
N PHE A 125 -2.03 6.78 -16.49
CA PHE A 125 -1.27 8.02 -16.43
C PHE A 125 -2.17 9.27 -16.54
N GLU A 126 -3.26 9.17 -17.28
CA GLU A 126 -4.27 10.21 -17.45
C GLU A 126 -4.97 10.53 -16.11
N LEU A 127 -5.26 9.51 -15.30
CA LEU A 127 -5.83 9.69 -13.95
C LEU A 127 -4.80 10.30 -13.00
N TYR A 128 -3.53 9.94 -13.13
CA TYR A 128 -2.44 10.51 -12.34
C TYR A 128 -2.23 12.01 -12.61
N ILE A 129 -2.19 12.43 -13.88
CA ILE A 129 -2.04 13.85 -14.25
C ILE A 129 -3.22 14.68 -13.71
N THR A 130 -4.43 14.14 -13.76
CA THR A 130 -5.64 14.83 -13.30
C THR A 130 -5.60 15.06 -11.78
N LYS A 131 -5.08 14.08 -11.01
CA LYS A 131 -4.86 14.23 -9.55
C LYS A 131 -3.87 15.35 -9.21
N ARG A 132 -2.82 15.56 -10.00
CA ARG A 132 -1.82 16.63 -9.75
C ARG A 132 -2.31 18.04 -10.07
N LYS A 133 -3.26 18.20 -10.99
CA LYS A 133 -3.73 19.52 -11.45
C LYS A 133 -4.88 20.09 -10.60
N THR A 134 -5.44 19.31 -9.69
CA THR A 134 -6.51 19.77 -8.80
C THR A 134 -5.88 20.11 -7.44
N PRO A 135 -5.87 21.38 -7.00
CA PRO A 135 -5.48 21.69 -5.62
C PRO A 135 -6.47 20.98 -4.70
N GLN A 136 -5.96 20.20 -3.73
CA GLN A 136 -6.83 19.70 -2.68
C GLN A 136 -7.38 20.90 -1.89
N PRO A 137 -8.69 20.94 -1.59
CA PRO A 137 -9.25 21.93 -0.67
C PRO A 137 -8.73 21.73 0.76
#